data_AF-U4QJF2-F1
#
_entry.id   AF-U4QJF2-F1
#
_cell.length_a   1.000
_cell.length_b   1.000
_cell.length_c   1.000
_cell.angle_alpha   90.00
_cell.angle_beta   90.00
_cell.angle_gamma   90.00
#
_symmetry.space_group_name_H-M   'P 1'
#
loop_
_entity.id
_entity.type
_entity.pdbx_description
1 polymer ?
#
loop_
_entity_poly.entity_id
_entity_poly.type
_entity_poly.pdbx_seq_one_letter_code
_entity_poly.pdbx_strand_id
1 'polypeptide(L)'
;MFLNPIVIAAFLGLFLWLIQGAMPQVTVPLMKNGVAAGGMTSVAFYRIDQTAIWLWRPLNYLASLASPLAWLAIGCTLGSISVKQAAANKLSWYYSFNKVFLVPLINIIILVILDLTHIMPLNFVAIGTIVIMMATPTAAVASAYAISYDRETVLASNASLLSTISAVVMMPIWIAILNILNQAGIFH
;
A
#
# COMPACT_ATOMS: atom_id res chain seq x y z
N MET A 1 13.12 9.66 -11.60
CA MET A 1 12.08 9.38 -10.59
C MET A 1 11.45 10.66 -10.02
N PHE A 2 12.23 11.63 -9.52
CA PHE A 2 11.70 12.86 -8.89
C PHE A 2 10.92 13.81 -9.81
N LEU A 3 11.14 13.76 -11.12
CA LEU A 3 10.37 14.53 -12.11
C LEU A 3 9.05 13.85 -12.52
N ASN A 4 8.70 12.71 -11.92
CA ASN A 4 7.43 12.05 -12.20
C ASN A 4 6.27 12.93 -11.65
N PRO A 5 5.27 13.30 -12.48
CA PRO A 5 4.14 14.13 -12.04
C PRO A 5 3.40 13.59 -10.81
N ILE A 6 3.27 12.27 -10.68
CA ILE A 6 2.64 11.60 -9.52
C ILE A 6 3.47 11.84 -8.25
N VAL A 7 4.79 11.72 -8.35
CA VAL A 7 5.70 11.94 -7.23
C VAL A 7 5.67 13.40 -6.80
N ILE A 8 5.70 14.33 -7.76
CA ILE A 8 5.57 15.77 -7.51
C ILE A 8 4.24 16.09 -6.82
N ALA A 9 3.12 15.57 -7.33
CA ALA A 9 1.80 15.79 -6.75
C ALA A 9 1.69 15.22 -5.31
N ALA A 10 2.27 14.05 -5.04
CA ALA A 10 2.26 13.45 -3.70
C ALA A 10 3.03 14.31 -2.69
N PHE A 11 4.23 14.76 -3.04
CA PHE A 11 5.01 15.64 -2.17
C PHE A 11 4.34 17.00 -1.99
N LEU A 12 3.83 17.60 -3.06
CA LEU A 12 3.10 18.86 -2.99
C LEU A 12 1.87 18.72 -2.08
N GLY A 13 1.11 17.63 -2.19
CA GLY A 13 0.00 17.32 -1.30
C GLY A 13 0.42 17.21 0.17
N LEU A 14 1.54 16.53 0.45
CA LEU A 14 2.10 16.42 1.81
C LEU A 14 2.49 17.80 2.37
N PHE A 15 3.19 18.63 1.59
CA PHE A 15 3.56 19.97 2.03
C PHE A 15 2.34 20.86 2.27
N LEU A 16 1.37 20.84 1.35
CA LEU A 16 0.11 21.56 1.51
C LEU A 16 -0.66 21.08 2.76
N TRP A 17 -0.63 19.78 3.06
CA TRP A 17 -1.26 19.25 4.26
C TRP A 17 -0.55 19.72 5.55
N LEU A 18 0.79 19.76 5.55
CA LEU A 18 1.58 20.23 6.70
C LEU A 18 1.35 21.73 6.99
N ILE A 19 1.31 22.57 5.96
CA ILE A 19 1.19 24.04 6.12
C ILE A 19 -0.25 24.53 6.26
N GLN A 20 -1.25 23.64 6.21
CA GLN A 20 -2.67 24.03 6.15
C GLN A 20 -3.14 24.92 7.31
N GLY A 21 -2.49 24.83 8.48
CA GLY A 21 -2.83 25.69 9.62
C GLY A 21 -2.37 27.15 9.46
N ALA A 22 -1.31 27.40 8.69
CA ALA A 22 -0.74 28.73 8.49
C ALA A 22 -1.30 29.48 7.28
N MET A 23 -2.11 28.80 6.46
CA MET A 23 -2.66 29.34 5.22
C MET A 23 -4.02 30.02 5.46
N PRO A 24 -4.44 30.97 4.59
CA PRO A 24 -5.73 31.63 4.72
C PRO A 24 -6.88 30.63 4.79
N GLN A 25 -7.68 30.73 5.85
CA GLN A 25 -8.81 29.85 6.08
C GLN A 25 -10.12 30.44 5.57
N VAL A 26 -10.99 29.58 5.08
CA VAL A 26 -12.33 29.91 4.58
C VAL A 26 -13.33 29.07 5.35
N THR A 27 -14.35 29.73 5.89
CA THR A 27 -15.47 29.05 6.56
C THR A 27 -16.46 28.55 5.52
N VAL A 28 -16.65 27.24 5.47
CA VAL A 28 -17.57 26.58 4.54
C VAL A 28 -18.45 25.56 5.28
N PRO A 29 -19.61 25.18 4.73
CA PRO A 29 -20.40 24.08 5.28
C PRO A 29 -19.56 22.81 5.33
N LEU A 30 -19.65 22.06 6.44
CA LEU A 30 -18.94 20.81 6.57
C LEU A 30 -19.48 19.79 5.56
N MET A 31 -18.59 19.28 4.71
CA MET A 31 -18.87 18.25 3.72
C MET A 31 -18.22 16.94 4.15
N LYS A 32 -19.03 15.87 4.24
CA LYS A 32 -18.57 14.50 4.48
C LYS A 32 -18.85 13.68 3.23
N ASN A 33 -17.79 13.15 2.61
CA ASN A 33 -17.87 12.40 1.34
C ASN A 33 -18.66 13.16 0.25
N GLY A 34 -18.48 14.49 0.21
CA GLY A 34 -19.16 15.36 -0.73
C GLY A 34 -20.62 15.69 -0.39
N VAL A 35 -21.18 15.25 0.73
CA VAL A 35 -22.54 15.58 1.20
C VAL A 35 -22.46 16.51 2.40
N ALA A 36 -23.35 17.51 2.48
CA ALA A 36 -23.40 18.42 3.62
C ALA A 36 -23.74 17.65 4.91
N ALA A 37 -22.85 17.70 5.90
CA ALA A 37 -22.95 16.97 7.16
C ALA A 37 -23.55 17.82 8.30
N GLY A 38 -23.93 19.06 8.00
CA GLY A 38 -24.39 20.04 8.99
C GLY A 38 -23.22 20.68 9.74
N GLY A 39 -23.36 21.97 10.07
CA GLY A 39 -22.31 22.77 10.71
C GLY A 39 -21.36 23.47 9.74
N MET A 40 -20.57 24.40 10.29
CA MET A 40 -19.56 25.18 9.57
C MET A 40 -18.16 24.72 10.00
N THR A 41 -17.24 24.64 9.06
CA THR A 41 -15.82 24.32 9.31
C THR A 41 -14.92 25.36 8.65
N SER A 42 -13.83 25.72 9.32
CA SER A 42 -12.82 26.62 8.80
C SER A 42 -11.64 25.81 8.31
N VAL A 43 -11.33 25.91 7.01
CA VAL A 43 -10.31 25.11 6.34
C VAL A 43 -9.47 25.97 5.41
N ALA A 44 -8.22 25.57 5.12
CA ALA A 44 -7.39 26.28 4.14
C ALA A 44 -8.10 26.35 2.78
N PHE A 45 -7.97 27.48 2.06
CA PHE A 45 -8.72 27.72 0.82
C PHE A 45 -8.57 26.62 -0.25
N TYR A 46 -7.41 25.95 -0.31
CA TYR A 46 -7.11 24.87 -1.26
C TYR A 46 -7.64 23.50 -0.84
N ARG A 47 -8.35 23.40 0.31
CA ARG A 47 -9.07 22.18 0.70
C ARG A 47 -10.33 22.01 -0.13
N ILE A 48 -10.12 21.64 -1.39
CA ILE A 48 -11.18 21.44 -2.39
C ILE A 48 -12.20 20.38 -1.97
N ASP A 49 -11.84 19.50 -1.03
CA ASP A 49 -12.75 18.54 -0.39
C ASP A 49 -13.88 19.19 0.40
N GLN A 50 -13.77 20.48 0.70
CA GLN A 50 -14.78 21.30 1.36
C GLN A 50 -15.14 22.55 0.52
N THR A 51 -14.14 23.22 -0.07
CA THR A 51 -14.30 24.52 -0.73
C THR A 51 -14.79 24.42 -2.18
N ALA A 52 -14.49 23.32 -2.88
CA ALA A 52 -14.79 23.15 -4.31
C ALA A 52 -15.31 21.73 -4.62
N ILE A 53 -16.45 21.37 -4.03
CA ILE A 53 -17.04 20.02 -4.13
C ILE A 53 -17.34 19.58 -5.56
N TRP A 54 -17.74 20.53 -6.42
CA TRP A 54 -17.99 20.29 -7.83
C TRP A 54 -16.73 19.79 -8.58
N LEU A 55 -15.54 20.18 -8.13
CA LEU A 55 -14.26 19.72 -8.65
C LEU A 55 -13.77 18.48 -7.90
N TRP A 56 -13.93 18.46 -6.57
CA TRP A 56 -13.43 17.36 -5.76
C TRP A 56 -14.15 16.04 -6.03
N ARG A 57 -15.48 16.02 -6.21
CA ARG A 57 -16.24 14.79 -6.48
C ARG A 57 -15.72 14.01 -7.70
N PRO A 58 -15.57 14.61 -8.90
CA PRO A 58 -15.04 13.88 -10.05
C PRO A 58 -13.58 13.48 -9.87
N LEU A 59 -12.74 14.34 -9.27
CA LEU A 59 -11.33 13.99 -8.98
C LEU A 59 -11.22 12.81 -8.01
N ASN A 60 -12.02 12.81 -6.94
CA ASN A 60 -12.04 11.74 -5.95
C ASN A 60 -12.59 10.44 -6.55
N TYR A 61 -13.58 10.52 -7.45
CA TYR A 61 -14.06 9.37 -8.20
C TYR A 61 -12.94 8.77 -9.06
N LEU A 62 -12.24 9.59 -9.86
CA LEU A 62 -11.09 9.14 -10.66
C LEU A 62 -9.97 8.56 -9.79
N ALA A 63 -9.66 9.18 -8.65
CA ALA A 63 -8.66 8.69 -7.71
C ALA A 63 -9.06 7.32 -7.13
N SER A 64 -10.33 7.11 -6.81
CA SER A 64 -10.84 5.83 -6.30
C SER A 64 -10.75 4.70 -7.33
N LEU A 65 -10.81 5.02 -8.63
CA LEU A 65 -10.63 4.06 -9.72
C LEU A 65 -9.16 3.70 -9.98
N ALA A 66 -8.20 4.52 -9.54
CA ALA A 66 -6.80 4.29 -9.83
C ALA A 66 -6.29 2.94 -9.30
N SER A 67 -6.66 2.55 -8.07
CA SER A 67 -6.19 1.28 -7.49
C SER A 67 -6.82 0.05 -8.17
N PRO A 68 -8.15 -0.03 -8.37
CA PRO A 68 -8.76 -1.12 -9.15
C PRO A 68 -8.22 -1.23 -10.58
N LEU A 69 -8.03 -0.11 -11.28
CA LEU A 69 -7.48 -0.12 -12.64
C LEU A 69 -6.02 -0.59 -12.65
N ALA A 70 -5.21 -0.20 -11.66
CA ALA A 70 -3.85 -0.69 -11.52
C ALA A 70 -3.84 -2.21 -11.30
N TRP A 71 -4.71 -2.74 -10.44
CA TRP A 71 -4.83 -4.18 -10.23
C TRP A 71 -5.31 -4.94 -11.47
N LEU A 72 -6.25 -4.38 -12.24
CA LEU A 72 -6.67 -4.95 -13.52
C LEU A 72 -5.52 -4.97 -14.54
N ALA A 73 -4.78 -3.87 -14.67
CA ALA A 73 -3.62 -3.79 -15.56
C ALA A 73 -2.52 -4.79 -15.16
N ILE A 74 -2.27 -4.95 -13.86
CA ILE A 74 -1.37 -5.99 -13.33
C ILE A 74 -1.92 -7.36 -13.72
N GLY A 75 -3.20 -7.64 -13.51
CA GLY A 75 -3.85 -8.91 -13.90
C GLY A 75 -3.70 -9.23 -15.39
N CYS A 76 -3.89 -8.24 -16.28
CA CYS A 76 -3.65 -8.39 -17.71
C CYS A 76 -2.17 -8.68 -18.02
N THR A 77 -1.25 -8.03 -17.30
CA THR A 77 0.20 -8.28 -17.43
C THR A 77 0.57 -9.68 -16.92
N LEU A 78 -0.05 -10.16 -15.85
CA LEU A 78 0.15 -11.52 -15.35
C LEU A 78 -0.38 -12.56 -16.34
N GLY A 79 -1.53 -12.30 -16.97
CA GLY A 79 -2.11 -13.18 -18.00
C GLY A 79 -1.31 -13.25 -19.30
N SER A 80 -0.51 -12.23 -19.63
CA SER A 80 0.35 -12.23 -20.81
C SER A 80 1.70 -12.93 -20.59
N ILE A 81 2.08 -13.20 -19.34
CA ILE A 81 3.29 -13.97 -19.00
C ILE A 81 2.96 -15.46 -19.05
N SER A 82 3.82 -16.26 -19.69
CA SER A 82 3.66 -17.71 -19.61
C SER A 82 4.02 -18.21 -18.20
N VAL A 83 3.00 -18.63 -17.45
CA VAL A 83 3.16 -19.17 -16.09
C VAL A 83 4.18 -20.31 -16.05
N LYS A 84 4.23 -21.12 -17.11
CA LYS A 84 5.20 -22.22 -17.25
C LYS A 84 6.65 -21.74 -17.28
N GLN A 85 6.96 -20.67 -18.03
CA GLN A 85 8.34 -20.14 -18.07
C GLN A 85 8.69 -19.42 -16.78
N ALA A 86 7.74 -18.68 -16.19
CA ALA A 86 7.94 -18.03 -14.90
C ALA A 86 8.23 -19.06 -13.81
N ALA A 87 7.46 -20.14 -13.74
CA ALA A 87 7.63 -21.22 -12.78
C ALA A 87 8.95 -22.00 -12.94
N ALA A 88 9.56 -21.99 -14.12
CA ALA A 88 10.88 -22.59 -14.35
C ALA A 88 12.04 -21.74 -13.80
N ASN A 89 11.80 -20.46 -13.50
CA ASN A 89 12.84 -19.56 -13.01
C ASN A 89 13.07 -19.71 -11.50
N LYS A 90 14.18 -20.36 -11.13
CA LYS A 90 14.57 -20.59 -9.73
C LYS A 90 14.84 -19.29 -8.96
N LEU A 91 15.39 -18.26 -9.60
CA LEU A 91 15.69 -16.98 -8.96
C LEU A 91 14.39 -16.24 -8.59
N SER A 92 13.39 -16.27 -9.47
CA SER A 92 12.09 -15.67 -9.20
C SER A 92 11.36 -16.36 -8.04
N TRP A 93 11.47 -17.68 -7.92
CA TRP A 93 10.96 -18.43 -6.77
C TRP A 93 11.70 -18.07 -5.48
N TYR A 94 13.03 -18.03 -5.52
CA TYR A 94 13.85 -17.63 -4.38
C TYR A 94 13.47 -16.23 -3.89
N TYR A 95 13.36 -15.26 -4.80
CA TYR A 95 12.91 -13.91 -4.46
C TYR A 95 11.50 -13.92 -3.86
N SER A 96 10.55 -14.62 -4.48
CA SER A 96 9.15 -14.67 -4.04
C SER A 96 9.02 -15.28 -2.66
N PHE A 97 9.73 -16.37 -2.39
CA PHE A 97 9.79 -16.99 -1.08
C PHE A 97 10.35 -16.04 -0.03
N ASN A 98 11.50 -15.41 -0.29
CA ASN A 98 12.08 -14.45 0.65
C ASN A 98 11.12 -13.28 0.93
N LYS A 99 10.51 -12.73 -0.11
CA LYS A 99 9.64 -11.56 0.03
C LYS A 99 8.33 -11.87 0.75
N VAL A 100 7.70 -13.02 0.48
CA VAL A 100 6.36 -13.36 1.00
C VAL A 100 6.44 -14.13 2.32
N PHE A 101 7.53 -14.87 2.56
CA PHE A 101 7.71 -15.66 3.78
C PHE A 101 8.76 -15.06 4.73
N LEU A 102 9.99 -14.85 4.25
CA LEU A 102 11.09 -14.44 5.14
C LEU A 102 10.90 -13.02 5.68
N VAL A 103 10.43 -12.08 4.85
CA VAL A 103 10.24 -10.69 5.26
C VAL A 103 9.18 -10.53 6.36
N PRO A 104 7.96 -11.12 6.26
CA PRO A 104 7.01 -11.08 7.37
C PRO A 104 7.50 -11.82 8.61
N LEU A 105 8.24 -12.93 8.46
CA LEU A 105 8.81 -13.67 9.58
C LEU A 105 9.81 -12.81 10.38
N ILE A 106 10.76 -12.17 9.69
CA ILE A 106 11.72 -11.25 10.30
C ILE A 106 10.97 -10.09 10.97
N ASN A 107 9.93 -9.58 10.33
CA ASN A 107 9.11 -8.51 10.89
C ASN A 107 8.44 -8.94 12.21
N ILE A 108 7.85 -10.12 12.28
CA ILE A 108 7.29 -10.65 13.54
C ILE A 108 8.37 -10.68 14.63
N ILE A 109 9.55 -11.21 14.33
CA ILE A 109 10.65 -11.29 15.31
C ILE A 109 11.02 -9.89 15.83
N ILE A 110 11.16 -8.92 14.94
CA ILE A 110 11.46 -7.53 15.32
C ILE A 110 10.34 -6.94 16.17
N LEU A 111 9.08 -7.11 15.79
CA LEU A 111 7.93 -6.58 16.53
C LEU A 111 7.82 -7.20 17.93
N VAL A 112 8.08 -8.51 18.08
CA VAL A 112 8.16 -9.17 19.39
C VAL A 112 9.26 -8.55 20.25
N ILE A 113 10.46 -8.33 19.68
CA ILE A 113 11.57 -7.72 20.43
C ILE A 113 11.22 -6.30 20.86
N LEU A 114 10.61 -5.50 19.97
CA LEU A 114 10.22 -4.12 20.28
C LEU A 114 9.14 -4.03 21.36
N ASP A 115 8.20 -4.97 21.37
CA ASP A 115 7.15 -5.06 22.38
C ASP A 115 7.72 -5.51 23.73
N LEU A 116 8.55 -6.55 23.74
CA LEU A 116 9.24 -7.06 24.94
C LEU A 116 10.20 -6.04 25.57
N THR A 117 10.85 -5.20 24.75
CA THR A 117 11.75 -4.15 25.23
C THR A 117 11.01 -2.86 25.65
N HIS A 118 9.68 -2.84 25.53
CA HIS A 118 8.82 -1.67 25.79
C HIS A 118 9.21 -0.39 25.03
N ILE A 119 9.97 -0.51 23.95
CA ILE A 119 10.32 0.62 23.08
C ILE A 119 9.09 1.06 22.31
N MET A 120 8.25 0.10 21.90
CA MET A 120 7.01 0.35 21.17
C MET A 120 5.95 -0.67 21.60
N PRO A 121 5.08 -0.36 22.58
CA PRO A 121 3.98 -1.23 22.95
C PRO A 121 2.97 -1.25 21.80
N LEU A 122 2.74 -2.42 21.22
CA LEU A 122 1.86 -2.58 20.07
C LEU A 122 0.69 -3.48 20.42
N ASN A 123 -0.52 -3.05 20.07
CA ASN A 123 -1.68 -3.92 20.16
C ASN A 123 -1.70 -4.92 19.00
N PHE A 124 -2.42 -6.04 19.19
CA PHE A 124 -2.56 -7.06 18.17
C PHE A 124 -3.02 -6.53 16.80
N VAL A 125 -3.93 -5.56 16.76
CA VAL A 125 -4.44 -4.98 15.50
C VAL A 125 -3.31 -4.29 14.72
N ALA A 126 -2.45 -3.54 15.40
CA ALA A 126 -1.30 -2.88 14.80
C ALA A 126 -0.30 -3.91 14.27
N ILE A 127 0.06 -4.92 15.08
CA ILE A 127 0.99 -5.99 14.67
C ILE A 127 0.45 -6.74 13.47
N GLY A 128 -0.82 -7.16 13.52
CA GLY A 128 -1.47 -7.86 12.43
C GLY A 128 -1.49 -7.04 11.14
N THR A 129 -1.80 -5.74 11.23
CA THR A 129 -1.79 -4.83 10.08
C THR A 129 -0.39 -4.74 9.47
N ILE A 130 0.65 -4.52 10.28
CA ILE A 130 2.03 -4.38 9.80
C ILE A 130 2.48 -5.69 9.15
N VAL A 131 2.27 -6.84 9.80
CA VAL A 131 2.70 -8.15 9.28
C VAL A 131 2.00 -8.49 7.96
N ILE A 132 0.68 -8.24 7.86
CA ILE A 132 -0.07 -8.44 6.62
C ILE A 132 0.45 -7.52 5.50
N MET A 133 0.72 -6.25 5.80
CA MET A 133 1.33 -5.33 4.82
C MET A 133 2.70 -5.80 4.35
N MET A 134 3.52 -6.38 5.23
CA MET A 134 4.84 -6.92 4.87
C MET A 134 4.76 -8.19 4.03
N ALA A 135 3.66 -8.96 4.16
CA ALA A 135 3.37 -10.17 3.41
C ALA A 135 2.79 -9.92 2.01
N THR A 136 2.55 -8.64 1.65
CA THR A 136 2.17 -8.25 0.29
C THR A 136 3.25 -8.66 -0.73
N PRO A 137 2.84 -8.95 -1.99
CA PRO A 137 3.75 -9.38 -3.04
C PRO A 137 4.70 -8.25 -3.47
N THR A 138 5.47 -8.50 -4.54
CA THR A 138 6.40 -7.50 -5.10
C THR A 138 5.70 -6.17 -5.38
N ALA A 139 6.37 -5.06 -5.05
CA ALA A 139 5.85 -3.73 -5.33
C ALA A 139 5.68 -3.51 -6.84
N ALA A 140 4.43 -3.45 -7.30
CA ALA A 140 4.10 -3.37 -8.72
C ALA A 140 4.73 -2.15 -9.42
N VAL A 141 4.87 -1.02 -8.73
CA VAL A 141 5.53 0.18 -9.26
C VAL A 141 7.02 -0.07 -9.53
N ALA A 142 7.72 -0.77 -8.63
CA ALA A 142 9.13 -1.09 -8.83
C ALA A 142 9.32 -2.05 -10.02
N SER A 143 8.48 -3.08 -10.13
CA SER A 143 8.47 -3.98 -11.28
C SER A 143 8.14 -3.25 -12.58
N ALA A 144 7.14 -2.35 -12.57
CA ALA A 144 6.77 -1.56 -13.74
C ALA A 144 7.93 -0.67 -14.21
N TYR A 145 8.63 0.00 -13.30
CA TYR A 145 9.82 0.79 -13.64
C TYR A 145 10.96 -0.07 -14.18
N ALA A 146 11.24 -1.22 -13.57
CA ALA A 146 12.26 -2.14 -14.06
C ALA A 146 11.96 -2.60 -15.49
N ILE A 147 10.69 -2.89 -15.79
CA ILE A 147 10.21 -3.23 -17.13
C ILE A 147 10.33 -2.04 -18.08
N SER A 148 9.86 -0.84 -17.70
CA SER A 148 9.89 0.36 -18.54
C SER A 148 11.30 0.85 -18.88
N TYR A 149 12.30 0.54 -18.05
CA TYR A 149 13.70 0.94 -18.24
C TYR A 149 14.62 -0.20 -18.67
N ASP A 150 14.05 -1.32 -19.14
CA ASP A 150 14.77 -2.50 -19.62
C ASP A 150 15.83 -3.04 -18.63
N ARG A 151 15.47 -3.08 -17.34
CA ARG A 151 16.31 -3.60 -16.26
C ARG A 151 15.74 -4.91 -15.75
N GLU A 152 16.39 -6.03 -16.11
CA GLU A 152 16.02 -7.37 -15.61
C GLU A 152 14.51 -7.64 -15.78
N THR A 153 13.95 -7.27 -16.94
CA THR A 153 12.51 -7.23 -17.19
C THR A 153 11.85 -8.59 -16.98
N VAL A 154 12.51 -9.66 -17.44
CA VAL A 154 12.06 -11.05 -17.28
C VAL A 154 12.04 -11.46 -15.80
N LEU A 155 13.08 -11.12 -15.04
CA LEU A 155 13.13 -11.42 -13.61
C LEU A 155 12.09 -10.62 -12.84
N ALA A 156 11.97 -9.31 -13.09
CA ALA A 156 11.00 -8.43 -12.44
C ALA A 156 9.55 -8.87 -12.69
N SER A 157 9.26 -9.27 -13.93
CA SER A 157 7.97 -9.79 -14.35
C SER A 157 7.65 -11.14 -13.70
N ASN A 158 8.58 -12.10 -13.76
CA ASN A 158 8.42 -13.41 -13.14
C ASN A 158 8.32 -13.33 -11.61
N ALA A 159 9.12 -12.48 -10.96
CA ALA A 159 9.07 -12.24 -9.52
C ALA A 159 7.73 -11.61 -9.12
N SER A 160 7.22 -10.65 -9.89
CA SER A 160 5.90 -10.05 -9.66
C SER A 160 4.79 -11.10 -9.74
N LEU A 161 4.79 -11.96 -10.77
CA LEU A 161 3.81 -13.04 -10.93
C LEU A 161 3.87 -14.06 -9.79
N LEU A 162 5.05 -14.64 -9.56
CA LEU A 162 5.22 -15.72 -8.58
C LEU A 162 4.96 -15.23 -7.15
N SER A 163 5.42 -14.03 -6.80
CA SER A 163 5.13 -13.45 -5.48
C SER A 163 3.65 -13.15 -5.28
N THR A 164 2.93 -12.73 -6.33
CA THR A 164 1.48 -12.50 -6.26
C THR A 164 0.74 -13.81 -5.99
N ILE A 165 1.04 -14.87 -6.74
CA ILE A 165 0.44 -16.19 -6.52
C ILE A 165 0.80 -16.73 -5.13
N SER A 166 2.07 -16.62 -4.74
CA SER A 166 2.54 -17.06 -3.43
C SER A 166 1.87 -16.29 -2.29
N ALA A 167 1.65 -14.97 -2.45
CA ALA A 167 0.99 -14.13 -1.46
C ALA A 167 -0.48 -14.51 -1.27
N VAL A 168 -1.20 -14.85 -2.35
CA VAL A 168 -2.60 -15.34 -2.25
C VAL A 168 -2.69 -16.57 -1.35
N VAL A 169 -1.74 -17.50 -1.46
CA VAL A 169 -1.70 -18.71 -0.62
C VAL A 169 -1.20 -18.43 0.78
N MET A 170 -0.17 -17.58 0.92
CA MET A 170 0.46 -17.30 2.21
C MET A 170 -0.35 -16.35 3.09
N MET A 171 -1.22 -15.50 2.53
CA MET A 171 -1.99 -14.52 3.31
C MET A 171 -2.92 -15.18 4.34
N PRO A 172 -3.75 -16.20 4.00
CA PRO A 172 -4.49 -16.97 5.00
C PRO A 172 -3.59 -17.62 6.06
N ILE A 173 -2.42 -18.12 5.67
CA ILE A 173 -1.46 -18.77 6.57
C ILE A 173 -0.91 -17.75 7.57
N TRP A 174 -0.53 -16.55 7.13
CA TRP A 174 -0.07 -15.48 8.02
C TRP A 174 -1.15 -15.04 9.00
N ILE A 175 -2.40 -14.93 8.55
CA ILE A 175 -3.53 -14.61 9.43
C ILE A 175 -3.70 -15.70 10.49
N ALA A 176 -3.61 -16.99 10.12
CA ALA A 176 -3.67 -18.09 11.06
C ALA A 176 -2.53 -18.05 12.09
N ILE A 177 -1.29 -17.82 11.64
CA ILE A 177 -0.12 -17.68 12.52
C ILE A 177 -0.33 -16.53 13.52
N LEU A 178 -0.77 -15.36 13.05
CA LEU A 178 -1.03 -14.20 13.91
C LEU A 178 -2.07 -14.51 14.98
N ASN A 179 -3.17 -15.20 14.61
CA ASN A 179 -4.19 -15.61 15.57
C ASN A 179 -3.65 -16.61 16.62
N ILE A 180 -2.79 -17.55 16.21
CA ILE A 180 -2.14 -18.48 17.14
C ILE A 180 -1.22 -17.74 18.10
N LEU A 181 -0.43 -16.78 17.61
CA LEU A 181 0.47 -15.97 18.45
C LEU A 181 -0.29 -15.11 19.46
N ASN A 182 -1.45 -14.58 19.07
CA ASN A 182 -2.35 -13.87 19.98
C ASN A 182 -2.87 -14.81 21.09
N GLN A 183 -3.39 -15.99 20.72
CA GLN A 183 -3.91 -16.96 21.69
C GLN A 183 -2.81 -17.48 22.64
N ALA A 184 -1.57 -17.57 22.16
CA ALA A 184 -0.41 -17.92 22.97
C ALA A 184 0.03 -16.82 23.95
N GLY A 185 -0.59 -15.64 23.92
CA GLY A 185 -0.27 -14.51 24.79
C GLY A 185 1.04 -13.80 24.44
N ILE A 186 1.59 -14.03 23.24
CA ILE A 186 2.82 -13.37 22.76
C ILE A 186 2.54 -11.92 22.36
N PHE A 187 1.32 -11.63 21.93
CA PHE A 187 0.85 -10.29 21.59
C PHE A 187 -0.46 -10.01 22.32
N HIS A 188 -0.54 -8.88 23.01
CA HIS A 188 -1.72 -8.42 23.75
C HIS A 188 -2.60 -7.46 22.95
#